data_AF-A0A6B3AC51-F1
#
_entry.id   AF-A0A6B3AC51-F1
#
_cell.length_a   1.000
_cell.length_b   1.000
_cell.length_c   1.000
_cell.angle_alpha   90.00
_cell.angle_beta   90.00
_cell.angle_gamma   90.00
#
_symmetry.space_group_name_H-M   'P 1'
#
loop_
_entity.id
_entity.type
_entity.pdbx_description
1 polymer ?
#
loop_
_entity_poly.entity_id
_entity_poly.type
_entity_poly.pdbx_seq_one_letter_code
_entity_poly.pdbx_strand_id
1 'polypeptide(L)'
;MGTGFEHSALGATSAAVSYWEDLDLLDDVIARQQWTAIAAKDSPGTIDAGVSEVRKVREGVGLPPSGGTPDGITFSTNVKAALSRSLDTSGDVVDVWMVYDRFATIKDKGADENPLRDEVTNLVLKWEDGDWKVTTDPKYTAKVKGPRAYDPDSKYAWMEGWRVVADG
;
A
#
# COMPACT_ATOMS: atom_id res chain seq x y z
N MET A 1 0.22 10.88 5.91
CA MET A 1 0.55 9.57 6.48
C MET A 1 0.24 9.52 7.95
N GLY A 2 -0.67 8.63 8.32
CA GLY A 2 -0.95 8.31 9.71
C GLY A 2 0.25 7.67 10.39
N THR A 3 0.37 7.88 11.70
CA THR A 3 1.38 7.27 12.57
C THR A 3 0.75 6.97 13.94
N GLY A 4 1.44 6.18 14.77
CA GLY A 4 0.97 5.90 16.13
C GLY A 4 -0.17 4.89 16.21
N PHE A 5 -0.26 4.01 15.22
CA PHE A 5 -1.18 2.89 15.23
C PHE A 5 -0.83 1.93 16.37
N GLU A 6 -1.85 1.28 16.95
CA GLU A 6 -1.64 0.37 18.07
C GLU A 6 -0.82 -0.88 17.67
N HIS A 7 -0.15 -1.47 18.66
CA HIS A 7 0.57 -2.73 18.48
C HIS A 7 -0.41 -3.92 18.45
N SER A 8 -1.14 -4.06 17.35
CA SER A 8 -2.11 -5.13 17.14
C SER A 8 -2.25 -5.44 15.65
N ALA A 9 -2.88 -6.58 15.30
CA ALA A 9 -3.21 -6.89 13.91
C ALA A 9 -4.15 -5.84 13.27
N LEU A 10 -5.04 -5.24 14.06
CA LEU A 10 -5.89 -4.14 13.59
C LEU A 10 -5.06 -2.88 13.34
N GLY A 11 -4.14 -2.53 14.25
CA GLY A 11 -3.22 -1.42 14.07
C GLY A 11 -2.31 -1.60 12.85
N ALA A 12 -1.82 -2.82 12.60
CA ALA A 12 -1.07 -3.14 11.39
C ALA A 12 -1.93 -2.93 10.13
N THR A 13 -3.19 -3.35 10.16
CA THR A 13 -4.13 -3.15 9.05
C THR A 13 -4.36 -1.67 8.78
N SER A 14 -4.64 -0.88 9.81
CA SER A 14 -4.82 0.57 9.71
C SER A 14 -3.58 1.27 9.18
N ALA A 15 -2.38 0.85 9.62
CA ALA A 15 -1.11 1.36 9.13
C ALA A 15 -0.93 1.06 7.64
N ALA A 16 -1.10 -0.19 7.21
CA ALA A 16 -0.95 -0.60 5.81
C ALA A 16 -1.90 0.18 4.89
N VAL A 17 -3.17 0.30 5.28
CA VAL A 17 -4.18 1.07 4.54
C VAL A 17 -3.75 2.52 4.42
N SER A 18 -3.45 3.19 5.54
CA SER A 18 -3.06 4.60 5.53
C SER A 18 -1.79 4.83 4.70
N TYR A 19 -0.80 3.94 4.77
CA TYR A 19 0.40 4.05 3.95
C TYR A 19 0.07 3.93 2.47
N TRP A 20 -0.73 2.94 2.09
CA TRP A 20 -1.05 2.71 0.68
C TRP A 20 -1.92 3.81 0.08
N GLU A 21 -2.82 4.40 0.86
CA GLU A 21 -3.68 5.50 0.43
C GLU A 21 -2.92 6.83 0.32
N ASP A 22 -1.99 7.09 1.24
CA ASP A 22 -1.29 8.39 1.34
C ASP A 22 0.01 8.47 0.52
N LEU A 23 0.53 7.36 0.00
CA LEU A 23 1.76 7.35 -0.78
C LEU A 23 1.60 8.19 -2.06
N ASP A 24 2.54 9.12 -2.26
CA ASP A 24 2.61 9.92 -3.47
C ASP A 24 3.05 9.04 -4.64
N LEU A 25 2.33 9.17 -5.76
CA LEU A 25 2.49 8.32 -6.92
C LEU A 25 3.23 9.01 -8.07
N LEU A 26 3.50 10.31 -7.95
CA LEU A 26 4.18 11.08 -8.98
C LEU A 26 5.34 11.92 -8.47
N ASP A 27 5.35 12.42 -7.23
CA ASP A 27 6.47 13.18 -6.69
C ASP A 27 7.51 12.24 -6.07
N ASP A 28 8.62 11.99 -6.77
CA ASP A 28 9.64 11.04 -6.31
C ASP A 28 10.43 11.55 -5.07
N VAL A 29 10.41 12.86 -4.82
CA VAL A 29 11.03 13.48 -3.64
C VAL A 29 10.15 13.27 -2.41
N ILE A 30 8.85 13.54 -2.53
CA ILE A 30 7.87 13.28 -1.47
C ILE A 30 7.81 11.77 -1.21
N ALA A 31 7.71 10.95 -2.25
CA ALA A 31 7.69 9.49 -2.11
C ALA A 31 8.92 8.97 -1.36
N ARG A 32 10.12 9.51 -1.62
CA ARG A 32 11.32 9.13 -0.87
C ARG A 32 11.20 9.47 0.62
N GLN A 33 10.69 10.65 0.97
CA GLN A 33 10.49 11.05 2.37
C GLN A 33 9.48 10.11 3.05
N GLN A 34 8.38 9.82 2.36
CA GLN A 34 7.33 8.93 2.81
C GLN A 34 7.83 7.51 3.04
N TRP A 35 8.49 6.91 2.04
CA TRP A 35 9.09 5.58 2.16
C TRP A 35 10.15 5.51 3.26
N THR A 36 10.94 6.56 3.44
CA THR A 36 11.92 6.65 4.53
C THR A 36 11.24 6.64 5.91
N ALA A 37 10.07 7.27 6.04
CA ALA A 37 9.33 7.31 7.29
C ALA A 37 8.72 5.96 7.69
N ILE A 38 8.35 5.14 6.70
CA ILE A 38 7.65 3.87 6.94
C ILE A 38 8.52 2.63 6.74
N ALA A 39 9.71 2.71 6.14
CA ALA A 39 10.58 1.56 5.98
C ALA A 39 11.21 1.11 7.31
N ALA A 40 11.31 -0.21 7.51
CA ALA A 40 12.02 -0.79 8.64
C ALA A 40 13.53 -0.59 8.50
N LYS A 41 14.25 -0.41 9.61
CA LYS A 41 15.70 -0.14 9.59
C LYS A 41 16.52 -1.25 8.93
N ASP A 42 16.05 -2.50 9.02
CA ASP A 42 16.68 -3.68 8.42
C ASP A 42 16.33 -3.87 6.94
N SER A 43 15.47 -3.01 6.37
CA SER A 43 14.98 -3.10 5.00
C SER A 43 15.20 -1.81 4.20
N PRO A 44 16.43 -1.25 4.15
CA PRO A 44 16.67 0.05 3.50
C PRO A 44 16.37 0.03 1.98
N GLY A 45 16.46 -1.13 1.33
CA GLY A 45 16.13 -1.30 -0.08
C GLY A 45 14.66 -1.05 -0.42
N THR A 46 13.76 -1.10 0.57
CA THR A 46 12.34 -0.76 0.40
C THR A 46 12.16 0.69 -0.09
N ILE A 47 13.01 1.60 0.38
CA ILE A 47 12.94 3.02 0.00
C ILE A 47 13.23 3.19 -1.49
N ASP A 48 14.32 2.60 -1.98
CA ASP A 48 14.70 2.73 -3.38
C ASP A 48 13.74 1.99 -4.31
N ALA A 49 13.20 0.84 -3.89
CA ALA A 49 12.16 0.14 -4.64
C ALA A 49 10.89 0.98 -4.77
N GLY A 50 10.41 1.53 -3.65
CA GLY A 50 9.22 2.39 -3.63
C GLY A 50 9.36 3.64 -4.49
N VAL A 51 10.51 4.32 -4.40
CA VAL A 51 10.81 5.46 -5.28
C VAL A 51 10.88 5.03 -6.74
N SER A 52 11.48 3.88 -7.05
CA SER A 52 11.59 3.37 -8.42
C SER A 52 10.22 3.09 -9.04
N GLU A 53 9.25 2.60 -8.28
CA GLU A 53 7.88 2.43 -8.77
C GLU A 53 7.22 3.77 -9.13
N VAL A 54 7.42 4.82 -8.33
CA VAL A 54 6.95 6.18 -8.67
C VAL A 54 7.57 6.66 -9.97
N ARG A 55 8.88 6.44 -10.17
CA ARG A 55 9.55 6.82 -11.43
C ARG A 55 8.98 6.07 -12.64
N LYS A 56 8.70 4.78 -12.50
CA LYS A 56 8.06 3.98 -13.56
C LYS A 56 6.67 4.51 -13.90
N VAL A 57 5.88 4.89 -12.90
CA VAL A 57 4.55 5.51 -13.13
C VAL A 57 4.71 6.81 -13.92
N ARG A 58 5.65 7.68 -13.52
CA ARG A 58 5.95 8.94 -14.24
C ARG A 58 6.33 8.67 -15.70
N GLU A 59 7.26 7.76 -15.94
CA GLU A 59 7.69 7.39 -17.31
C GLU A 59 6.53 6.81 -18.12
N GLY A 60 5.69 5.97 -17.51
CA GLY A 60 4.53 5.36 -18.14
C GLY A 60 3.48 6.37 -18.63
N VAL A 61 3.40 7.54 -17.99
CA VAL A 61 2.52 8.66 -18.40
C VAL A 61 3.27 9.75 -19.18
N GLY A 62 4.50 9.49 -19.62
CA GLY A 62 5.30 10.39 -20.47
C GLY A 62 5.94 11.57 -19.73
N LEU A 63 6.03 11.50 -18.40
CA LEU A 63 6.72 12.50 -17.58
C LEU A 63 8.22 12.15 -17.42
N PRO A 64 9.09 13.13 -17.14
CA PRO A 64 10.47 12.85 -16.74
C PRO A 64 10.49 11.94 -15.50
N PRO A 65 11.44 11.01 -15.37
CA PRO A 65 11.47 10.02 -14.28
C PRO A 65 11.62 10.60 -12.87
N SER A 66 11.99 11.88 -12.73
CA SER A 66 12.10 12.56 -11.45
C SER A 66 11.51 13.98 -11.53
N GLY A 67 11.06 14.49 -10.40
CA GLY A 67 10.46 15.82 -10.24
C GLY A 67 9.14 15.76 -9.48
N GLY A 68 8.61 16.94 -9.18
CA GLY A 68 7.32 17.05 -8.49
C GLY A 68 6.15 16.58 -9.35
N THR A 69 5.00 16.40 -8.70
CA THR A 69 3.72 16.16 -9.37
C THR A 69 3.38 17.38 -10.25
N PRO A 70 3.15 17.19 -11.56
CA PRO A 70 2.77 18.29 -12.44
C PRO A 70 1.44 18.93 -12.01
N ASP A 71 1.35 20.25 -12.20
CA ASP A 71 0.12 20.99 -11.90
C ASP A 71 -1.08 20.41 -12.64
N GLY A 72 -2.18 20.24 -11.90
CA GLY A 72 -3.45 19.77 -12.45
C GLY A 72 -3.56 18.26 -12.62
N ILE A 73 -2.62 17.45 -12.10
CA ILE A 73 -2.79 16.00 -12.00
C ILE A 73 -2.95 15.64 -10.53
N THR A 74 -4.00 14.92 -10.19
CA THR A 74 -4.18 14.34 -8.85
C THR A 74 -4.44 12.85 -8.96
N PHE A 75 -3.98 12.10 -7.96
CA PHE A 75 -4.32 10.69 -7.78
C PHE A 75 -5.04 10.51 -6.45
N SER A 76 -5.95 9.54 -6.44
CA SER A 76 -6.56 9.05 -5.21
C SER A 76 -6.50 7.53 -5.22
N THR A 77 -6.08 6.95 -4.12
CA THR A 77 -6.11 5.51 -3.86
C THR A 77 -7.17 5.29 -2.78
N ASN A 78 -8.07 4.34 -2.98
CA ASN A 78 -9.09 3.96 -2.01
C ASN A 78 -8.98 2.46 -1.74
N VAL A 79 -8.63 2.08 -0.51
CA VAL A 79 -8.58 0.67 -0.10
C VAL A 79 -9.97 0.24 0.36
N LYS A 80 -10.56 -0.71 -0.38
CA LYS A 80 -11.93 -1.19 -0.16
C LYS A 80 -11.99 -2.32 0.86
N ALA A 81 -10.97 -3.17 0.86
CA ALA A 81 -10.90 -4.32 1.74
C ALA A 81 -9.45 -4.63 2.13
N ALA A 82 -9.28 -5.19 3.32
CA ALA A 82 -7.99 -5.67 3.79
C ALA A 82 -8.09 -7.06 4.46
N LEU A 83 -6.99 -7.81 4.39
CA LEU A 83 -6.80 -9.11 5.03
C LEU A 83 -5.42 -9.16 5.69
N SER A 84 -5.39 -9.19 7.02
CA SER A 84 -4.15 -9.27 7.80
C SER A 84 -3.85 -10.71 8.25
N ARG A 85 -2.58 -11.12 8.16
CA ARG A 85 -2.09 -12.41 8.65
C ARG A 85 -0.76 -12.24 9.37
N SER A 86 -0.66 -12.73 10.60
CA SER A 86 0.63 -12.79 11.30
C SER A 86 1.58 -13.76 10.58
N LEU A 87 2.82 -13.32 10.36
CA LEU A 87 3.91 -14.12 9.78
C LEU A 87 4.85 -14.71 10.85
N ASP A 88 4.62 -14.37 12.11
CA ASP A 88 5.29 -14.93 13.28
C ASP A 88 4.29 -15.23 14.42
N THR A 89 4.82 -15.74 15.52
CA THR A 89 4.04 -16.14 16.70
C THR A 89 3.80 -15.00 17.68
N SER A 90 4.59 -13.91 17.62
CA SER A 90 4.40 -12.75 18.51
C SER A 90 3.32 -11.80 18.00
N GLY A 91 3.05 -11.80 16.70
CA GLY A 91 2.18 -10.81 16.07
C GLY A 91 2.94 -9.55 15.67
N ASP A 92 4.25 -9.50 15.86
CA ASP A 92 5.09 -8.32 15.57
C ASP A 92 5.36 -8.19 14.07
N VAL A 93 5.00 -9.19 13.26
CA VAL A 93 5.14 -9.15 11.81
C VAL A 93 3.87 -9.61 11.15
N VAL A 94 3.27 -8.74 10.35
CA VAL A 94 1.95 -8.94 9.75
C VAL A 94 2.01 -8.67 8.26
N ASP A 95 1.52 -9.62 7.46
CA ASP A 95 1.21 -9.41 6.05
C ASP A 95 -0.20 -8.85 5.92
N VAL A 96 -0.35 -7.71 5.26
CA VAL A 96 -1.65 -7.08 5.01
C VAL A 96 -1.89 -7.02 3.51
N TRP A 97 -2.81 -7.87 3.04
CA TRP A 97 -3.35 -7.80 1.69
C TRP A 97 -4.42 -6.73 1.61
N MET A 98 -4.47 -6.02 0.49
CA MET A 98 -5.40 -4.91 0.25
C MET A 98 -5.98 -5.03 -1.15
N VAL A 99 -7.29 -4.81 -1.25
CA VAL A 99 -8.00 -4.55 -2.52
C VAL A 99 -8.23 -3.05 -2.62
N TYR A 100 -7.80 -2.44 -3.72
CA TYR A 100 -7.90 -0.99 -3.89
C TYR A 100 -8.35 -0.59 -5.28
N ASP A 101 -8.95 0.60 -5.34
CA ASP A 101 -9.16 1.35 -6.57
C ASP A 101 -8.21 2.54 -6.60
N ARG A 102 -7.81 2.95 -7.80
CA ARG A 102 -7.00 4.14 -8.00
C ARG A 102 -7.49 4.95 -9.18
N PHE A 103 -7.72 6.23 -8.92
CA PHE A 103 -8.24 7.18 -9.88
C PHE A 103 -7.23 8.29 -10.11
N ALA A 104 -7.03 8.67 -11.37
CA ALA A 104 -6.37 9.91 -11.72
C ALA A 104 -7.43 10.96 -12.10
N THR A 105 -7.16 12.23 -11.79
CA THR A 105 -7.91 13.35 -12.34
C THR A 105 -6.93 14.30 -13.00
N ILE A 106 -7.25 14.72 -14.23
CA ILE A 106 -6.46 15.70 -14.98
C ILE A 106 -7.32 16.94 -15.17
N LYS A 107 -6.79 18.09 -14.73
CA LYS A 107 -7.41 19.40 -14.91
C LYS A 107 -7.77 19.59 -16.39
N ASP A 108 -8.98 20.08 -16.62
CA ASP A 108 -9.55 20.31 -17.96
C ASP A 108 -9.87 19.05 -18.80
N LYS A 109 -9.50 17.84 -18.34
CA LYS A 109 -9.89 16.56 -18.96
C LYS A 109 -10.88 15.73 -18.13
N GLY A 110 -10.97 16.00 -16.83
CA GLY A 110 -11.86 15.27 -15.91
C GLY A 110 -11.21 14.03 -15.29
N ALA A 111 -12.04 13.11 -14.81
CA ALA A 111 -11.58 11.84 -14.24
C ALA A 111 -11.02 10.91 -15.33
N ASP A 112 -10.08 10.05 -14.94
CA ASP A 112 -9.55 8.98 -15.78
C ASP A 112 -10.68 8.11 -16.35
N GLU A 113 -10.61 7.81 -17.65
CA GLU A 113 -11.56 6.94 -18.35
C GLU A 113 -11.31 5.46 -18.01
N ASN A 114 -10.10 5.09 -17.59
CA ASN A 114 -9.72 3.71 -17.25
C ASN A 114 -9.00 3.64 -15.89
N PRO A 115 -9.68 3.97 -14.77
CA PRO A 115 -9.08 3.86 -13.45
C PRO A 115 -8.72 2.40 -13.14
N LEU A 116 -7.69 2.21 -12.31
CA LEU A 116 -7.39 0.89 -11.76
C LEU A 116 -8.50 0.52 -10.79
N ARG A 117 -9.08 -0.66 -10.97
CA ARG A 117 -10.18 -1.16 -10.14
C ARG A 117 -9.94 -2.58 -9.69
N ASP A 118 -10.30 -2.84 -8.43
CA ASP A 118 -10.19 -4.16 -7.81
C ASP A 118 -8.76 -4.73 -7.84
N GLU A 119 -7.76 -3.84 -7.80
CA GLU A 119 -6.36 -4.24 -7.78
C GLU A 119 -5.98 -4.83 -6.42
N VAL A 120 -5.11 -5.83 -6.44
CA VAL A 120 -4.66 -6.54 -5.24
C VAL A 120 -3.19 -6.29 -5.00
N THR A 121 -2.84 -5.89 -3.78
CA THR A 121 -1.46 -5.68 -3.34
C THR A 121 -1.28 -6.17 -1.91
N ASN A 122 -0.05 -6.19 -1.41
CA ASN A 122 0.22 -6.40 0.00
C ASN A 122 1.39 -5.55 0.52
N LEU A 123 1.37 -5.31 1.84
CA LEU A 123 2.52 -4.81 2.59
C LEU A 123 2.84 -5.78 3.73
N VAL A 124 4.11 -6.12 3.88
CA VAL A 124 4.59 -6.81 5.08
C VAL A 124 5.07 -5.76 6.06
N LEU A 125 4.41 -5.70 7.21
CA LEU A 125 4.68 -4.77 8.29
C LEU A 125 5.39 -5.48 9.44
N LYS A 126 6.30 -4.78 10.09
CA LYS A 126 7.04 -5.18 11.29
C LYS A 126 6.88 -4.10 12.34
N TRP A 127 6.53 -4.48 13.56
CA TRP A 127 6.53 -3.56 14.69
C TRP A 127 7.96 -3.24 15.10
N GLU A 128 8.33 -1.96 15.04
CA GLU A 128 9.68 -1.49 15.36
C GLU A 128 9.60 -0.08 15.95
N ASP A 129 10.29 0.14 17.06
CA ASP A 129 10.40 1.45 17.74
C ASP A 129 9.05 2.14 18.01
N GLY A 130 8.01 1.36 18.29
CA GLY A 130 6.68 1.87 18.65
C GLY A 130 5.80 2.23 17.45
N ASP A 131 6.13 1.75 16.24
CA ASP A 131 5.34 1.98 15.03
C ASP A 131 5.40 0.77 14.09
N TRP A 132 4.44 0.67 13.17
CA TRP A 132 4.48 -0.34 12.11
C TRP A 132 5.36 0.12 10.97
N LYS A 133 6.29 -0.72 10.53
CA LYS A 133 7.24 -0.40 9.45
C LYS A 133 7.17 -1.43 8.33
N VAL A 134 7.17 -0.99 7.08
CA VAL A 134 7.26 -1.84 5.91
C VAL A 134 8.63 -2.52 5.88
N THR A 135 8.63 -3.85 5.80
CA THR A 135 9.84 -4.65 5.69
C THR A 135 9.81 -5.49 4.42
N THR A 136 10.97 -5.65 3.80
CA THR A 136 11.17 -6.60 2.69
C THR A 136 12.15 -7.71 3.08
N ASP A 137 12.40 -7.92 4.38
CA ASP A 137 13.30 -8.96 4.86
C ASP A 137 12.86 -10.34 4.32
N PRO A 138 13.74 -11.06 3.58
CA PRO A 138 13.45 -12.37 3.01
C PRO A 138 12.90 -13.38 4.01
N LYS A 139 13.29 -13.30 5.30
CA LYS A 139 12.81 -14.25 6.32
C LYS A 139 11.31 -14.15 6.58
N TYR A 140 10.71 -13.00 6.29
CA TYR A 140 9.27 -12.75 6.42
C TYR A 140 8.58 -12.84 5.07
N THR A 141 9.12 -12.19 4.03
CA THR A 141 8.49 -12.18 2.71
C THR A 141 8.39 -13.58 2.08
N ALA A 142 9.32 -14.49 2.40
CA ALA A 142 9.22 -15.90 1.98
C ALA A 142 8.04 -16.68 2.62
N LYS A 143 7.42 -16.14 3.68
CA LYS A 143 6.26 -16.74 4.35
C LYS A 143 4.92 -16.21 3.84
N VAL A 144 4.94 -15.13 3.04
CA VAL A 144 3.75 -14.52 2.46
C VAL A 144 2.99 -15.56 1.65
N LYS A 145 1.69 -15.65 1.89
CA LYS A 145 0.78 -16.52 1.14
C LYS A 145 -0.36 -15.68 0.62
N GLY A 146 -0.43 -15.57 -0.70
CA GLY A 146 -1.48 -14.83 -1.39
C GLY A 146 -2.89 -15.25 -0.94
N PRO A 147 -3.86 -14.34 -1.05
CA PRO A 147 -5.26 -14.65 -0.80
C PRO A 147 -5.72 -15.69 -1.82
N ARG A 148 -6.70 -16.51 -1.45
CA ARG A 148 -7.29 -17.44 -2.40
C ARG A 148 -8.20 -16.67 -3.36
N ALA A 149 -8.20 -17.09 -4.63
CA ALA A 149 -9.22 -16.62 -5.56
C ALA A 149 -10.58 -17.21 -5.13
N TYR A 150 -11.57 -16.35 -4.99
CA TYR A 150 -12.94 -16.74 -4.69
C TYR A 150 -13.82 -16.53 -5.92
N ASP A 151 -14.86 -17.35 -6.03
CA ASP A 151 -15.97 -17.05 -6.93
C ASP A 151 -16.58 -15.69 -6.52
N PRO A 152 -16.86 -14.77 -7.46
CA PRO A 152 -17.40 -13.44 -7.15
C PRO A 152 -18.68 -13.47 -6.30
N ASP A 153 -19.51 -14.50 -6.44
CA ASP A 153 -20.78 -14.64 -5.71
C ASP A 153 -20.63 -15.41 -4.38
N SER A 154 -19.40 -15.75 -3.98
CA SER A 154 -19.15 -16.61 -2.83
C SER A 154 -18.96 -15.82 -1.53
N LYS A 155 -19.72 -16.20 -0.50
CA LYS A 155 -19.56 -15.76 0.89
C LYS A 155 -18.21 -16.12 1.55
N TYR A 156 -17.36 -16.92 0.89
CA TYR A 156 -16.14 -17.46 1.50
C TYR A 156 -15.02 -16.43 1.71
N ALA A 157 -15.06 -15.26 1.05
CA ALA A 157 -14.10 -14.18 1.26
C ALA A 157 -14.15 -13.64 2.71
N TRP A 158 -15.36 -13.42 3.25
CA TRP A 158 -15.56 -13.05 4.66
C TRP A 158 -15.06 -14.13 5.64
N MET A 159 -15.24 -15.40 5.26
CA MET A 159 -14.78 -16.55 6.05
C MET A 159 -13.24 -16.68 6.06
N GLU A 160 -12.54 -16.21 5.02
CA GLU A 160 -11.07 -16.16 5.01
C GLU A 160 -10.50 -14.99 5.83
N GLY A 161 -11.37 -14.10 6.30
CA GLY A 161 -10.99 -12.99 7.16
C GLY A 161 -10.93 -11.63 6.49
N TRP A 162 -11.33 -11.49 5.22
CA TRP A 162 -11.45 -10.18 4.58
C TRP A 162 -12.41 -9.28 5.37
N ARG A 163 -12.03 -8.01 5.53
CA ARG A 163 -12.83 -6.98 6.17
C ARG A 163 -12.94 -5.77 5.27
N VAL A 164 -14.14 -5.21 5.17
CA VAL A 164 -14.42 -3.95 4.47
C VAL A 164 -13.82 -2.80 5.28
N VAL A 165 -13.16 -1.88 4.59
CA VAL A 165 -12.50 -0.72 5.20
C VAL A 165 -13.30 0.57 4.97
N ALA A 166 -13.95 0.69 3.81
CA ALA A 166 -14.94 1.72 3.51
C ALA A 166 -15.99 1.18 2.52
N ASP A 167 -17.26 1.50 2.74
CA ASP A 167 -18.28 1.46 1.69
C ASP A 167 -18.11 2.75 0.87
N GLY A 168 -17.86 2.62 -0.44
CA GLY A 168 -17.75 3.76 -1.36
C GLY A 168 -19.02 4.58 -1.46
#